data_AF-A0A2R5FX86-F1
#
_entry.id   AF-A0A2R5FX86-F1
#
_cell.length_a   1.000
_cell.length_b   1.000
_cell.length_c   1.000
_cell.angle_alpha   90.00
_cell.angle_beta   90.00
_cell.angle_gamma   90.00
#
_symmetry.space_group_name_H-M   'P 1'
#
loop_
_entity.id
_entity.type
_entity.pdbx_description
1 polymer ?
#
loop_
_entity_poly.entity_id
_entity_poly.type
_entity_poly.pdbx_seq_one_letter_code
_entity_poly.pdbx_strand_id
1 'polypeptide(L)'
;MTQIKDIAISKTVAADNDFLIMQSPVGETYKITKADLLQGLSSVGTADSNSDNLFSSVVLLLSNNNNFLDKSSLANSLSVSGITISSISKFGANSAYFAGSANILTTPNRNEFNLGNSDFTIEAWVYPTVLDGNPRYVISKVGDLSNNSNRSYGLNVSANNFQWYFTSDGINDSPINFPCNLQINNWYHIAVSRTNNNLYGFLNGVLISSTSHSTTYFNSSASLTIGSFGGYAANGYPQLSFIGNIEKNGLRVTKVCRYTSSFTVSTKAFSTI
;
A
#
# COMPACT_ATOMS: atom_id res chain seq x y z
N MET A 1 6.90 41.07 -17.79
CA MET A 1 7.27 40.37 -16.54
C MET A 1 7.72 41.44 -15.56
N THR A 2 6.92 41.76 -14.54
CA THR A 2 7.20 42.87 -13.61
C THR A 2 8.12 42.35 -12.50
N GLN A 3 9.35 42.85 -12.42
CA GLN A 3 10.28 42.46 -11.36
C GLN A 3 9.86 43.09 -10.03
N ILE A 4 9.80 42.29 -8.96
CA ILE A 4 9.59 42.76 -7.60
C ILE A 4 10.91 43.36 -7.11
N LYS A 5 10.86 44.61 -6.62
CA LYS A 5 12.05 45.36 -6.21
C LYS A 5 12.54 44.96 -4.81
N ASP A 6 11.61 44.73 -3.88
CA ASP A 6 11.91 44.42 -2.47
C ASP A 6 10.85 43.48 -1.88
N ILE A 7 11.26 42.57 -1.00
CA ILE A 7 10.39 41.74 -0.13
C ILE A 7 10.81 42.01 1.31
N ALA A 8 9.87 42.45 2.16
CA ALA A 8 10.12 42.70 3.57
C ALA A 8 9.14 41.92 4.46
N ILE A 9 9.68 41.25 5.48
CA ILE A 9 8.91 40.59 6.55
C ILE A 9 9.15 41.40 7.82
N SER A 10 8.11 42.07 8.36
CA SER A 10 8.26 43.06 9.43
C SER A 10 7.78 42.60 10.82
N LYS A 11 7.55 41.29 11.05
CA LYS A 11 7.09 40.81 12.36
C LYS A 11 7.74 39.50 12.80
N THR A 12 7.99 39.41 14.10
CA THR A 12 8.56 38.25 14.80
C THR A 12 7.51 37.21 15.21
N VAL A 13 6.20 37.53 15.17
CA VAL A 13 5.08 36.61 15.45
C VAL A 13 3.91 36.94 14.51
N ALA A 14 3.41 35.94 13.78
CA ALA A 14 2.34 36.09 12.79
C ALA A 14 0.94 35.86 13.40
N ALA A 15 -0.02 36.72 13.04
CA ALA A 15 -1.45 36.59 13.35
C ALA A 15 -2.27 36.38 12.07
N ASP A 16 -3.53 35.92 12.19
CA ASP A 16 -4.38 35.57 11.03
C ASP A 16 -4.80 36.78 10.16
N ASN A 17 -4.58 38.00 10.65
CA ASN A 17 -4.85 39.26 9.96
C ASN A 17 -3.60 39.90 9.31
N ASP A 18 -2.50 39.15 9.18
CA ASP A 18 -1.28 39.65 8.53
C ASP A 18 -1.34 39.53 6.99
N PHE A 19 -0.53 40.36 6.33
CA PHE A 19 -0.43 40.45 4.87
C PHE A 19 1.02 40.26 4.40
N LEU A 20 1.20 39.60 3.25
CA LEU A 20 2.42 39.77 2.46
C LEU A 20 2.27 41.04 1.62
N ILE A 21 3.25 41.94 1.69
CA ILE A 21 3.26 43.21 0.96
C ILE A 21 4.41 43.17 -0.05
N MET A 22 4.10 43.48 -1.31
CA MET A 22 5.07 43.61 -2.39
C MET A 22 4.93 44.99 -3.05
N GLN A 23 6.04 45.57 -3.53
CA GLN A 23 6.01 46.85 -4.21
C GLN A 23 6.60 46.75 -5.62
N SER A 24 5.91 47.36 -6.60
CA SER A 24 6.41 47.43 -7.98
C SER A 24 7.51 48.49 -8.13
N PRO A 25 8.29 48.47 -9.23
CA PRO A 25 9.29 49.49 -9.52
C PRO A 25 8.72 50.91 -9.66
N VAL A 26 7.42 51.03 -9.94
CA VAL A 26 6.69 52.31 -10.07
C VAL A 26 5.92 52.69 -8.80
N GLY A 27 6.14 51.99 -7.69
CA GLY A 27 5.61 52.34 -6.37
C GLY A 27 4.23 51.76 -6.03
N GLU A 28 3.63 50.95 -6.91
CA GLU A 28 2.36 50.29 -6.63
C GLU A 28 2.53 49.24 -5.53
N THR A 29 1.59 49.21 -4.58
CA THR A 29 1.59 48.27 -3.46
C THR A 29 0.60 47.15 -3.72
N TYR A 30 1.08 45.90 -3.67
CA TYR A 30 0.28 44.69 -3.75
C TYR A 30 0.23 44.05 -2.37
N LYS A 31 -0.99 43.75 -1.89
CA LYS A 31 -1.21 43.08 -0.61
C LYS A 31 -1.87 41.73 -0.88
N ILE A 32 -1.32 40.67 -0.30
CA ILE A 32 -1.90 39.33 -0.33
C ILE A 32 -2.24 38.97 1.11
N THR A 33 -3.49 38.60 1.40
CA THR A 33 -3.88 38.16 2.74
C THR A 33 -3.15 36.86 3.09
N LYS A 34 -2.98 36.54 4.37
CA LYS A 34 -2.49 35.20 4.77
C LYS A 34 -3.34 34.07 4.14
N ALA A 35 -4.66 34.24 4.07
CA ALA A 35 -5.57 33.26 3.47
C ALA A 35 -5.30 33.07 1.96
N ASP A 36 -5.20 34.17 1.20
CA ASP A 36 -4.91 34.13 -0.24
C ASP A 36 -3.48 33.66 -0.52
N LEU A 37 -2.52 33.98 0.35
CA LEU A 37 -1.15 33.49 0.27
C LEU A 37 -1.10 31.98 0.53
N LEU A 38 -1.82 31.47 1.52
CA LEU A 38 -1.92 30.03 1.79
C LEU A 38 -2.67 29.32 0.66
N GLN A 39 -3.70 29.93 0.09
CA GLN A 39 -4.41 29.42 -1.09
C GLN A 39 -3.50 29.43 -2.33
N GLY A 40 -2.66 30.45 -2.48
CA GLY A 40 -1.65 30.59 -3.53
C GLY A 40 -0.46 29.62 -3.38
N LEU A 41 0.03 29.39 -2.17
CA LEU A 41 1.05 28.37 -1.85
C LEU A 41 0.52 26.96 -2.02
N SER A 42 -0.77 26.74 -1.73
CA SER A 42 -1.44 25.47 -2.06
C SER A 42 -1.58 25.23 -3.58
N SER A 43 -1.36 26.27 -4.40
CA SER A 43 -1.48 26.20 -5.86
C SER A 43 -0.17 26.50 -6.62
N VAL A 44 0.87 27.02 -5.99
CA VAL A 44 2.20 27.24 -6.56
C VAL A 44 3.27 26.70 -5.62
N GLY A 45 3.52 25.42 -5.83
CA GLY A 45 4.38 24.57 -5.05
C GLY A 45 3.87 23.16 -5.27
N THR A 46 4.37 22.51 -6.32
CA THR A 46 4.23 21.07 -6.49
C THR A 46 4.97 20.35 -5.36
N ALA A 47 4.47 20.44 -4.14
CA ALA A 47 4.23 19.18 -3.46
C ALA A 47 3.13 18.57 -4.31
N ASP A 48 3.49 17.57 -5.10
CA ASP A 48 2.49 16.61 -5.53
C ASP A 48 1.72 16.29 -4.24
N SER A 49 0.41 16.61 -4.18
CA SER A 49 -0.43 16.21 -3.03
C SER A 49 -0.46 14.68 -2.87
N ASN A 50 0.21 13.99 -3.79
CA ASN A 50 0.54 12.59 -3.78
C ASN A 50 1.87 12.24 -3.10
N SER A 51 2.78 13.18 -2.76
CA SER A 51 4.10 12.81 -2.22
C SER A 51 3.98 11.96 -0.95
N ASP A 52 4.46 10.71 -1.03
CA ASP A 52 4.41 9.76 0.07
C ASP A 52 5.58 10.06 1.02
N ASN A 53 5.32 10.77 2.11
CA ASN A 53 6.32 11.12 3.12
C ASN A 53 6.99 9.91 3.79
N LEU A 54 6.41 8.71 3.67
CA LEU A 54 6.96 7.45 4.16
C LEU A 54 7.55 6.59 3.04
N PHE A 55 7.72 7.14 1.83
CA PHE A 55 8.21 6.41 0.66
C PHE A 55 9.60 5.79 0.88
N SER A 56 10.47 6.43 1.66
CA SER A 56 11.78 5.88 2.03
C SER A 56 11.69 4.55 2.80
N SER A 57 10.56 4.30 3.47
CA SER A 57 10.27 3.06 4.19
C SER A 57 9.48 2.05 3.36
N VAL A 58 9.17 2.36 2.10
CA VAL A 58 8.49 1.44 1.18
C VAL A 58 9.51 0.49 0.57
N VAL A 59 9.25 -0.80 0.72
CA VAL A 59 10.15 -1.89 0.27
C VAL A 59 9.56 -2.71 -0.88
N LEU A 60 8.28 -2.47 -1.21
CA LEU A 60 7.64 -2.90 -2.43
C LEU A 60 6.52 -1.91 -2.78
N LEU A 61 6.50 -1.43 -4.02
CA LEU A 61 5.37 -0.72 -4.62
C LEU A 61 5.13 -1.31 -6.01
N LEU A 62 4.08 -2.11 -6.15
CA LEU A 62 3.77 -2.76 -7.42
C LEU A 62 3.26 -1.75 -8.45
N SER A 63 4.00 -1.58 -9.54
CA SER A 63 3.67 -0.70 -10.65
C SER A 63 3.55 -1.48 -11.96
N ASN A 64 2.78 -0.95 -12.92
CA ASN A 64 2.58 -1.54 -14.25
C ASN A 64 2.58 -0.46 -15.37
N ASN A 65 3.73 0.15 -15.65
CA ASN A 65 3.91 0.97 -16.86
C ASN A 65 4.17 0.07 -18.07
N ASN A 66 3.14 -0.66 -18.51
CA ASN A 66 3.17 -1.70 -19.57
C ASN A 66 4.00 -2.95 -19.23
N ASN A 67 4.73 -2.95 -18.11
CA ASN A 67 5.43 -4.10 -17.52
C ASN A 67 5.30 -4.03 -16.00
N PHE A 68 5.22 -5.18 -15.32
CA PHE A 68 5.20 -5.22 -13.85
C PHE A 68 6.58 -4.89 -13.27
N LEU A 69 6.63 -3.87 -12.42
CA LEU A 69 7.86 -3.35 -11.83
C LEU A 69 7.65 -3.05 -10.35
N ASP A 70 8.73 -3.10 -9.57
CA ASP A 70 8.76 -2.51 -8.25
C ASP A 70 9.28 -1.07 -8.33
N LYS A 71 8.48 -0.12 -7.85
CA LYS A 71 8.84 1.31 -7.78
C LYS A 71 9.32 1.74 -6.40
N SER A 72 9.45 0.82 -5.45
CA SER A 72 10.06 1.11 -4.15
C SER A 72 11.54 1.48 -4.27
N SER A 73 12.15 1.94 -3.17
CA SER A 73 13.58 2.20 -3.08
C SER A 73 14.45 0.96 -3.34
N LEU A 74 13.88 -0.24 -3.17
CA LEU A 74 14.58 -1.51 -3.37
C LEU A 74 14.63 -1.97 -4.83
N ALA A 75 13.75 -1.44 -5.68
CA ALA A 75 13.63 -1.76 -7.11
C ALA A 75 13.77 -3.27 -7.39
N ASN A 76 12.99 -4.09 -6.69
CA ASN A 76 13.04 -5.54 -6.80
C ASN A 76 12.76 -6.00 -8.25
N SER A 77 13.61 -6.89 -8.77
CA SER A 77 13.40 -7.54 -10.08
C SER A 77 12.26 -8.56 -9.97
N LEU A 78 11.07 -8.21 -10.43
CA LEU A 78 9.90 -9.07 -10.34
C LEU A 78 9.93 -10.18 -11.39
N SER A 79 9.67 -11.42 -10.99
CA SER A 79 9.35 -12.51 -11.92
C SER A 79 7.84 -12.62 -12.09
N VAL A 80 7.37 -12.64 -13.33
CA VAL A 80 5.95 -12.67 -13.70
C VAL A 80 5.60 -14.03 -14.28
N SER A 81 4.55 -14.67 -13.76
CA SER A 81 4.00 -15.91 -14.30
C SER A 81 2.51 -15.76 -14.54
N GLY A 82 2.05 -15.89 -15.79
CA GLY A 82 0.62 -16.02 -16.15
C GLY A 82 -0.29 -14.81 -15.90
N ILE A 83 0.23 -13.69 -15.39
CA ILE A 83 -0.54 -12.46 -15.13
C ILE A 83 -0.57 -11.59 -16.39
N THR A 84 -1.72 -10.96 -16.65
CA THR A 84 -1.90 -10.02 -17.75
C THR A 84 -2.27 -8.63 -17.25
N ILE A 85 -2.15 -7.63 -18.14
CA ILE A 85 -2.63 -6.26 -17.87
C ILE A 85 -4.12 -6.21 -18.21
N SER A 86 -4.93 -5.64 -17.30
CA SER A 86 -6.37 -5.47 -17.48
C SER A 86 -6.77 -4.00 -17.52
N SER A 87 -7.80 -3.68 -18.30
CA SER A 87 -8.39 -2.34 -18.38
C SER A 87 -9.34 -2.04 -17.22
N ILE A 88 -9.75 -3.06 -16.44
CA ILE A 88 -10.50 -2.84 -15.19
C ILE A 88 -9.55 -2.17 -14.21
N SER A 89 -9.80 -0.92 -13.85
CA SER A 89 -8.93 -0.14 -12.96
C SER A 89 -9.74 0.68 -11.97
N LYS A 90 -9.14 0.97 -10.81
CA LYS A 90 -9.71 1.83 -9.78
C LYS A 90 -9.51 3.31 -10.09
N PHE A 91 -8.37 3.66 -10.71
CA PHE A 91 -7.96 5.04 -10.95
C PHE A 91 -7.83 5.38 -12.44
N GLY A 92 -8.44 4.59 -13.33
CA GLY A 92 -8.60 4.93 -14.75
C GLY A 92 -7.41 4.60 -15.66
N ALA A 93 -6.42 3.84 -15.17
CA ALA A 93 -5.29 3.39 -15.98
C ALA A 93 -5.44 1.90 -16.36
N ASN A 94 -4.91 1.01 -15.53
CA ASN A 94 -4.94 -0.44 -15.74
C ASN A 94 -4.67 -1.15 -14.40
N SER A 95 -4.73 -2.47 -14.40
CA SER A 95 -4.45 -3.30 -13.22
C SER A 95 -3.71 -4.58 -13.60
N ALA A 96 -3.19 -5.28 -12.60
CA ALA A 96 -2.65 -6.63 -12.74
C ALA A 96 -3.79 -7.64 -12.61
N TYR A 97 -4.06 -8.41 -13.65
CA TYR A 97 -5.12 -9.43 -13.64
C TYR A 97 -4.56 -10.83 -13.37
N PHE A 98 -5.12 -11.44 -12.33
CA PHE A 98 -4.84 -12.79 -11.87
C PHE A 98 -6.04 -13.66 -12.27
N ALA A 99 -5.87 -14.50 -13.29
CA ALA A 99 -6.92 -15.37 -13.81
C ALA A 99 -7.12 -16.65 -12.98
N GLY A 100 -6.25 -16.92 -12.00
CA GLY A 100 -6.33 -18.05 -11.10
C GLY A 100 -4.99 -18.75 -10.89
N SER A 101 -5.02 -20.09 -10.91
CA SER A 101 -3.89 -20.92 -10.50
C SER A 101 -2.58 -20.54 -11.19
N ALA A 102 -1.50 -20.47 -10.41
CA ALA A 102 -0.13 -20.17 -10.86
C ALA A 102 0.05 -18.80 -11.57
N ASN A 103 -0.91 -17.89 -11.45
CA ASN A 103 -0.74 -16.49 -11.83
C ASN A 103 -0.15 -15.73 -10.65
N ILE A 104 1.16 -15.47 -10.69
CA ILE A 104 1.89 -14.88 -9.56
C ILE A 104 2.95 -13.88 -10.01
N LEU A 105 3.22 -12.91 -9.14
CA LEU A 105 4.46 -12.13 -9.15
C LEU A 105 5.30 -12.56 -7.98
N THR A 106 6.61 -12.71 -8.17
CA THR A 106 7.54 -12.98 -7.08
C THR A 106 8.70 -12.01 -7.09
N THR A 107 9.16 -11.65 -5.90
CA THR A 107 10.43 -10.95 -5.70
C THR A 107 11.55 -11.97 -5.41
N PRO A 108 12.83 -11.59 -5.54
CA PRO A 108 13.91 -12.27 -4.82
C PRO A 108 13.66 -12.21 -3.31
N ASN A 109 14.13 -13.19 -2.56
CA ASN A 109 14.13 -13.11 -1.10
C ASN A 109 15.04 -11.96 -0.64
N ARG A 110 14.55 -11.15 0.30
CA ARG A 110 15.28 -10.02 0.90
C ARG A 110 14.95 -9.88 2.39
N ASN A 111 15.90 -9.36 3.16
CA ASN A 111 15.74 -9.16 4.60
C ASN A 111 14.68 -8.12 4.94
N GLU A 112 14.46 -7.15 4.07
CA GLU A 112 13.47 -6.10 4.22
C GLU A 112 12.04 -6.68 4.28
N PHE A 113 11.80 -7.82 3.62
CA PHE A 113 10.53 -8.54 3.70
C PHE A 113 10.36 -9.39 4.97
N ASN A 114 11.40 -9.53 5.79
CA ASN A 114 11.28 -10.13 7.13
C ASN A 114 10.65 -9.12 8.07
N LEU A 115 9.42 -9.38 8.49
CA LEU A 115 8.66 -8.49 9.36
C LEU A 115 9.08 -8.59 10.83
N GLY A 116 9.47 -9.79 11.29
CA GLY A 116 9.87 -10.02 12.68
C GLY A 116 8.82 -9.54 13.68
N ASN A 117 9.23 -8.69 14.62
CA ASN A 117 8.37 -7.98 15.57
C ASN A 117 8.29 -6.47 15.28
N SER A 118 8.71 -6.04 14.09
CA SER A 118 8.78 -4.62 13.73
C SER A 118 7.43 -4.08 13.26
N ASP A 119 7.33 -2.76 13.28
CA ASP A 119 6.20 -2.04 12.69
C ASP A 119 6.17 -2.22 11.16
N PHE A 120 4.97 -2.26 10.60
CA PHE A 120 4.78 -2.34 9.15
C PHE A 120 3.38 -1.89 8.74
N THR A 121 3.21 -1.71 7.43
CA THR A 121 1.90 -1.66 6.76
C THR A 121 1.98 -2.41 5.44
N ILE A 122 1.06 -3.34 5.23
CA ILE A 122 0.82 -3.99 3.94
C ILE A 122 -0.58 -3.62 3.50
N GLU A 123 -0.70 -3.07 2.31
CA GLU A 123 -1.98 -2.60 1.79
C GLU A 123 -2.12 -2.85 0.29
N ALA A 124 -3.36 -3.05 -0.15
CA ALA A 124 -3.69 -3.33 -1.54
C ALA A 124 -5.07 -2.76 -1.92
N TRP A 125 -5.19 -2.20 -3.12
CA TRP A 125 -6.45 -2.05 -3.83
C TRP A 125 -6.71 -3.33 -4.64
N VAL A 126 -7.77 -4.04 -4.30
CA VAL A 126 -8.13 -5.34 -4.87
C VAL A 126 -9.53 -5.33 -5.45
N TYR A 127 -9.71 -6.05 -6.56
CA TYR A 127 -10.99 -6.29 -7.22
C TYR A 127 -11.16 -7.80 -7.38
N PRO A 128 -11.66 -8.52 -6.36
CA PRO A 128 -11.85 -9.95 -6.45
C PRO A 128 -12.98 -10.28 -7.43
N THR A 129 -12.76 -11.22 -8.33
CA THR A 129 -13.81 -11.77 -9.22
C THR A 129 -14.33 -13.11 -8.71
N VAL A 130 -13.64 -13.71 -7.73
CA VAL A 130 -14.07 -14.90 -7.00
C VAL A 130 -13.84 -14.66 -5.51
N LEU A 131 -14.89 -14.87 -4.72
CA LEU A 131 -14.86 -14.94 -3.26
C LEU A 131 -15.67 -16.15 -2.85
N ASP A 132 -15.00 -17.25 -2.61
CA ASP A 132 -15.59 -18.47 -2.08
C ASP A 132 -15.22 -18.63 -0.60
N GLY A 133 -15.54 -19.79 0.00
CA GLY A 133 -15.18 -20.09 1.38
C GLY A 133 -13.69 -20.31 1.61
N ASN A 134 -12.84 -20.16 0.58
CA ASN A 134 -11.40 -20.37 0.65
C ASN A 134 -10.65 -19.02 0.78
N PRO A 135 -9.48 -19.00 1.44
CA PRO A 135 -8.63 -17.82 1.50
C PRO A 135 -7.98 -17.56 0.13
N ARG A 136 -8.18 -16.35 -0.41
CA ARG A 136 -7.61 -15.89 -1.68
C ARG A 136 -6.44 -14.95 -1.41
N TYR A 137 -5.21 -15.46 -1.49
CA TYR A 137 -4.02 -14.71 -1.05
C TYR A 137 -3.62 -13.61 -2.02
N VAL A 138 -3.74 -12.37 -1.56
CA VAL A 138 -3.30 -11.18 -2.30
C VAL A 138 -1.79 -11.08 -2.27
N ILE A 139 -1.17 -11.33 -1.11
CA ILE A 139 0.28 -11.33 -0.93
C ILE A 139 0.67 -12.31 0.19
N SER A 140 1.78 -13.00 0.04
CA SER A 140 2.33 -13.90 1.07
C SER A 140 3.86 -14.02 0.97
N LYS A 141 4.51 -14.32 2.10
CA LYS A 141 5.92 -14.72 2.15
C LYS A 141 5.99 -16.16 2.64
N VAL A 142 5.79 -17.07 1.70
CA VAL A 142 5.57 -18.49 1.94
C VAL A 142 6.27 -19.28 0.84
N GLY A 143 6.94 -20.38 1.22
CA GLY A 143 7.57 -21.31 0.29
C GLY A 143 6.56 -22.10 -0.54
N ASP A 144 7.00 -23.20 -1.12
CA ASP A 144 6.12 -24.15 -1.80
C ASP A 144 5.80 -25.34 -0.88
N LEU A 145 4.97 -26.26 -1.36
CA LEU A 145 4.59 -27.45 -0.59
C LEU A 145 5.78 -28.38 -0.32
N SER A 146 6.81 -28.36 -1.18
CA SER A 146 8.00 -29.21 -1.03
C SER A 146 8.86 -28.79 0.17
N ASN A 147 8.72 -27.54 0.63
CA ASN A 147 9.31 -27.02 1.86
C ASN A 147 8.24 -26.35 2.75
N ASN A 148 7.38 -27.17 3.35
CA ASN A 148 6.30 -26.73 4.24
C ASN A 148 6.77 -26.11 5.58
N SER A 149 8.09 -26.08 5.83
CA SER A 149 8.73 -25.42 6.99
C SER A 149 9.30 -24.03 6.68
N ASN A 150 8.84 -23.40 5.59
CA ASN A 150 9.36 -22.11 5.14
C ASN A 150 8.23 -21.09 4.91
N ARG A 151 7.41 -20.87 5.94
CA ARG A 151 6.24 -19.98 5.89
C ARG A 151 6.44 -18.79 6.83
N SER A 152 5.86 -17.63 6.54
CA SER A 152 6.00 -16.45 7.42
C SER A 152 4.67 -15.75 7.64
N TYR A 153 4.13 -15.12 6.59
CA TYR A 153 2.88 -14.38 6.68
C TYR A 153 2.15 -14.33 5.34
N GLY A 154 0.88 -13.93 5.37
CA GLY A 154 0.12 -13.59 4.18
C GLY A 154 -1.13 -12.78 4.50
N LEU A 155 -1.54 -11.98 3.54
CA LEU A 155 -2.81 -11.25 3.55
C LEU A 155 -3.70 -11.87 2.47
N ASN A 156 -4.86 -12.37 2.89
CA ASN A 156 -5.83 -12.98 2.01
C ASN A 156 -7.22 -12.37 2.20
N VAL A 157 -8.08 -12.53 1.20
CA VAL A 157 -9.49 -12.14 1.24
C VAL A 157 -10.39 -13.38 1.08
N SER A 158 -11.57 -13.34 1.67
CA SER A 158 -12.66 -14.30 1.46
C SER A 158 -14.00 -13.56 1.45
N ALA A 159 -15.13 -14.25 1.27
CA ALA A 159 -16.44 -13.59 1.21
C ALA A 159 -16.79 -12.80 2.49
N ASN A 160 -16.41 -13.31 3.67
CA ASN A 160 -16.86 -12.79 4.97
C ASN A 160 -15.73 -12.22 5.85
N ASN A 161 -14.51 -12.12 5.32
CA ASN A 161 -13.40 -11.45 5.98
C ASN A 161 -12.27 -11.16 4.99
N PHE A 162 -11.29 -10.39 5.46
CA PHE A 162 -9.91 -10.62 5.06
C PHE A 162 -9.10 -11.05 6.28
N GLN A 163 -8.02 -11.78 6.05
CA GLN A 163 -7.25 -12.39 7.14
C GLN A 163 -5.77 -12.03 7.03
N TRP A 164 -5.19 -11.74 8.18
CA TRP A 164 -3.75 -11.76 8.35
C TRP A 164 -3.34 -13.12 8.89
N TYR A 165 -2.68 -13.89 8.05
CA TYR A 165 -2.11 -15.18 8.41
C TYR A 165 -0.64 -14.99 8.78
N PHE A 166 -0.16 -15.70 9.79
CA PHE A 166 1.24 -15.70 10.20
C PHE A 166 1.69 -17.01 10.84
N THR A 167 3.00 -17.19 10.98
CA THR A 167 3.65 -18.24 11.78
C THR A 167 4.86 -17.69 12.53
N SER A 168 5.16 -18.25 13.69
CA SER A 168 6.36 -17.94 14.48
C SER A 168 7.49 -18.96 14.32
N ASP A 169 7.21 -20.15 13.76
CA ASP A 169 8.14 -21.27 13.66
C ASP A 169 8.37 -21.77 12.23
N GLY A 170 7.68 -21.17 11.26
CA GLY A 170 7.77 -21.54 9.85
C GLY A 170 6.84 -22.66 9.43
N ILE A 171 6.09 -23.26 10.36
CA ILE A 171 5.31 -24.48 10.18
C ILE A 171 3.88 -24.34 10.69
N ASN A 172 3.63 -23.74 11.85
CA ASN A 172 2.29 -23.71 12.44
C ASN A 172 1.61 -22.38 12.20
N ASP A 173 0.42 -22.48 11.64
CA ASP A 173 -0.33 -21.38 11.05
C ASP A 173 -1.27 -20.76 12.07
N SER A 174 -1.30 -19.43 12.12
CA SER A 174 -2.22 -18.68 12.97
C SER A 174 -2.91 -17.57 12.18
N PRO A 175 -4.25 -17.57 12.10
CA PRO A 175 -5.01 -16.50 11.46
C PRO A 175 -5.45 -15.43 12.46
N ILE A 176 -5.42 -14.17 12.04
CA ILE A 176 -6.16 -13.06 12.62
C ILE A 176 -7.22 -12.64 11.61
N ASN A 177 -8.48 -12.73 12.02
CA ASN A 177 -9.63 -12.42 11.18
C ASN A 177 -10.02 -10.96 11.33
N PHE A 178 -10.22 -10.26 10.22
CA PHE A 178 -10.85 -8.96 10.18
C PHE A 178 -12.23 -9.11 9.52
N PRO A 179 -13.32 -9.19 10.31
CA PRO A 179 -14.65 -9.47 9.77
C PRO A 179 -15.13 -8.35 8.85
N CYS A 180 -15.54 -8.71 7.63
CA CYS A 180 -16.14 -7.78 6.68
C CYS A 180 -16.88 -8.53 5.58
N ASN A 181 -17.86 -7.89 4.95
CA ASN A 181 -18.57 -8.51 3.83
C ASN A 181 -18.00 -7.99 2.52
N LEU A 182 -17.32 -8.86 1.78
CA LEU A 182 -16.79 -8.56 0.47
C LEU A 182 -17.68 -9.18 -0.60
N GLN A 183 -18.02 -8.38 -1.61
CA GLN A 183 -18.71 -8.84 -2.80
C GLN A 183 -17.76 -8.86 -3.98
N ILE A 184 -17.90 -9.87 -4.84
CA ILE A 184 -17.14 -9.93 -6.10
C ILE A 184 -17.43 -8.69 -6.96
N ASN A 185 -16.53 -8.41 -7.89
CA ASN A 185 -16.66 -7.36 -8.90
C ASN A 185 -16.76 -5.93 -8.32
N ASN A 186 -16.14 -5.71 -7.16
CA ASN A 186 -16.05 -4.42 -6.49
C ASN A 186 -14.61 -4.13 -6.07
N TRP A 187 -14.21 -2.85 -6.10
CA TRP A 187 -12.92 -2.43 -5.59
C TRP A 187 -12.96 -2.24 -4.08
N TYR A 188 -11.96 -2.79 -3.40
CA TYR A 188 -11.71 -2.58 -1.98
C TYR A 188 -10.27 -2.16 -1.74
N HIS A 189 -10.07 -1.22 -0.83
CA HIS A 189 -8.77 -1.01 -0.21
C HIS A 189 -8.71 -1.86 1.06
N ILE A 190 -7.72 -2.75 1.14
CA ILE A 190 -7.44 -3.52 2.35
C ILE A 190 -6.08 -3.12 2.89
N ALA A 191 -5.97 -3.00 4.21
CA ALA A 191 -4.68 -2.74 4.85
C ALA A 191 -4.56 -3.46 6.19
N VAL A 192 -3.33 -3.92 6.47
CA VAL A 192 -2.90 -4.40 7.79
C VAL A 192 -1.72 -3.55 8.23
N SER A 193 -1.85 -2.90 9.39
CA SER A 193 -0.78 -2.12 10.01
C SER A 193 -0.45 -2.67 11.39
N ARG A 194 0.82 -2.62 11.78
CA ARG A 194 1.28 -3.02 13.12
C ARG A 194 2.11 -1.93 13.75
N THR A 195 1.84 -1.62 15.02
CA THR A 195 2.72 -0.84 15.89
C THR A 195 2.47 -1.15 17.35
N ASN A 196 3.48 -0.99 18.22
CA ASN A 196 3.34 -1.09 19.68
C ASN A 196 2.60 -2.36 20.14
N ASN A 197 2.95 -3.51 19.57
CA ASN A 197 2.28 -4.81 19.82
C ASN A 197 0.77 -4.81 19.57
N ASN A 198 0.28 -4.01 18.63
CA ASN A 198 -1.10 -4.05 18.14
C ASN A 198 -1.12 -4.21 16.63
N LEU A 199 -2.04 -5.02 16.14
CA LEU A 199 -2.33 -5.21 14.72
C LEU A 199 -3.69 -4.60 14.40
N TYR A 200 -3.76 -3.85 13.32
CA TYR A 200 -4.93 -3.09 12.88
C TYR A 200 -5.31 -3.53 11.47
N GLY A 201 -6.60 -3.82 11.25
CA GLY A 201 -7.14 -4.15 9.93
C GLY A 201 -8.11 -3.08 9.44
N PHE A 202 -7.92 -2.64 8.20
CA PHE A 202 -8.73 -1.59 7.58
C PHE A 202 -9.38 -2.07 6.29
N LEU A 203 -10.64 -1.68 6.09
CA LEU A 203 -11.37 -1.85 4.83
C LEU A 203 -11.85 -0.48 4.36
N ASN A 204 -11.48 -0.10 3.14
CA ASN A 204 -11.82 1.20 2.55
C ASN A 204 -11.47 2.38 3.47
N GLY A 205 -10.35 2.29 4.17
CA GLY A 205 -9.88 3.30 5.13
C GLY A 205 -10.56 3.28 6.49
N VAL A 206 -11.59 2.45 6.69
CA VAL A 206 -12.25 2.29 7.98
C VAL A 206 -11.52 1.22 8.80
N LEU A 207 -11.15 1.53 10.05
CA LEU A 207 -10.65 0.55 11.01
C LEU A 207 -11.78 -0.42 11.36
N ILE A 208 -11.67 -1.68 10.93
CA ILE A 208 -12.71 -2.69 11.17
C ILE A 208 -12.41 -3.57 12.39
N SER A 209 -11.14 -3.73 12.77
CA SER A 209 -10.73 -4.44 13.98
C SER A 209 -9.28 -4.13 14.34
N SER A 210 -9.00 -4.18 15.64
CA SER A 210 -7.65 -4.10 16.20
C SER A 210 -7.49 -5.14 17.30
N THR A 211 -6.33 -5.76 17.40
CA THR A 211 -6.02 -6.72 18.46
C THR A 211 -4.60 -6.55 18.98
N SER A 212 -4.41 -6.82 20.27
CA SER A 212 -3.06 -7.02 20.81
C SER A 212 -2.39 -8.17 20.09
N HIS A 213 -1.17 -7.94 19.64
CA HIS A 213 -0.41 -8.84 18.82
C HIS A 213 1.10 -8.56 18.97
N SER A 214 1.75 -9.35 19.82
CA SER A 214 3.18 -9.25 20.15
C SER A 214 4.05 -10.35 19.52
N THR A 215 3.47 -11.21 18.69
CA THR A 215 4.19 -12.36 18.12
C THR A 215 5.27 -11.91 17.14
N THR A 216 6.46 -12.47 17.26
CA THR A 216 7.52 -12.34 16.26
C THR A 216 7.26 -13.31 15.12
N TYR A 217 7.18 -12.82 13.89
CA TYR A 217 7.00 -13.69 12.72
C TYR A 217 8.30 -14.38 12.32
N PHE A 218 8.18 -15.61 11.83
CA PHE A 218 9.30 -16.39 11.32
C PHE A 218 9.97 -15.71 10.13
N ASN A 219 11.30 -15.65 10.10
CA ASN A 219 12.06 -15.08 9.00
C ASN A 219 12.27 -16.12 7.90
N SER A 220 11.27 -16.27 7.03
CA SER A 220 11.30 -17.21 5.91
C SER A 220 12.34 -16.83 4.85
N SER A 221 12.99 -17.84 4.26
CA SER A 221 13.86 -17.67 3.09
C SER A 221 13.07 -17.65 1.76
N ALA A 222 11.75 -17.80 1.81
CA ALA A 222 10.89 -17.77 0.63
C ALA A 222 10.83 -16.38 -0.01
N SER A 223 10.58 -16.35 -1.31
CA SER A 223 10.19 -15.14 -2.02
C SER A 223 8.93 -14.50 -1.43
N LEU A 224 8.77 -13.19 -1.61
CA LEU A 224 7.48 -12.54 -1.45
C LEU A 224 6.69 -12.79 -2.74
N THR A 225 5.49 -13.36 -2.59
CA THR A 225 4.60 -13.76 -3.67
C THR A 225 3.33 -12.92 -3.64
N ILE A 226 2.95 -12.36 -4.77
CA ILE A 226 1.67 -11.67 -4.97
C ILE A 226 0.77 -12.60 -5.78
N GLY A 227 -0.48 -12.75 -5.34
CA GLY A 227 -1.52 -13.53 -6.03
C GLY A 227 -1.65 -15.00 -5.63
N SER A 228 -0.86 -15.49 -4.67
CA SER A 228 -0.93 -16.88 -4.20
C SER A 228 -0.33 -17.04 -2.80
N PHE A 229 -0.64 -18.18 -2.17
CA PHE A 229 0.05 -18.70 -0.99
C PHE A 229 1.35 -19.40 -1.43
N GLY A 230 2.42 -18.61 -1.60
CA GLY A 230 3.67 -19.10 -2.17
C GLY A 230 3.47 -19.90 -3.46
N GLY A 231 4.19 -21.02 -3.57
CA GLY A 231 4.11 -21.94 -4.72
C GLY A 231 2.96 -22.96 -4.68
N TYR A 232 2.09 -22.94 -3.66
CA TYR A 232 1.13 -24.03 -3.40
C TYR A 232 0.12 -24.27 -4.51
N ALA A 233 -0.26 -23.22 -5.25
CA ALA A 233 -1.19 -23.35 -6.37
C ALA A 233 -0.70 -24.34 -7.43
N ALA A 234 0.61 -24.34 -7.72
CA ALA A 234 1.25 -25.28 -8.63
C ALA A 234 1.35 -26.71 -8.04
N ASN A 235 1.17 -26.86 -6.73
CA ASN A 235 1.18 -28.14 -6.02
C ASN A 235 -0.23 -28.66 -5.68
N GLY A 236 -1.25 -28.24 -6.43
CA GLY A 236 -2.61 -28.78 -6.29
C GLY A 236 -3.52 -28.02 -5.32
N TYR A 237 -3.15 -26.80 -4.92
CA TYR A 237 -3.97 -25.93 -4.07
C TYR A 237 -4.40 -24.62 -4.80
N PRO A 238 -5.05 -24.70 -5.98
CA PRO A 238 -5.41 -23.53 -6.77
C PRO A 238 -6.41 -22.60 -6.07
N GLN A 239 -7.14 -23.10 -5.08
CA GLN A 239 -8.07 -22.31 -4.27
C GLN A 239 -7.37 -21.26 -3.40
N LEU A 240 -6.05 -21.38 -3.18
CA LEU A 240 -5.27 -20.40 -2.42
C LEU A 240 -4.80 -19.20 -3.27
N SER A 241 -4.95 -19.28 -4.60
CA SER A 241 -4.63 -18.17 -5.50
C SER A 241 -5.71 -17.10 -5.47
N PHE A 242 -5.28 -15.85 -5.53
CA PHE A 242 -6.16 -14.72 -5.79
C PHE A 242 -6.67 -14.76 -7.22
N ILE A 243 -7.96 -14.41 -7.39
CA ILE A 243 -8.61 -14.33 -8.71
C ILE A 243 -9.29 -12.97 -8.80
N GLY A 244 -8.84 -12.14 -9.72
CA GLY A 244 -9.29 -10.76 -9.84
C GLY A 244 -8.18 -9.80 -10.24
N ASN A 245 -8.38 -8.52 -9.94
CA ASN A 245 -7.42 -7.47 -10.29
C ASN A 245 -6.77 -6.86 -9.03
N ILE A 246 -5.49 -6.49 -9.14
CA ILE A 246 -4.80 -5.63 -8.18
C ILE A 246 -4.44 -4.34 -8.91
N GLU A 247 -4.84 -3.19 -8.36
CA GLU A 247 -4.68 -1.90 -9.02
C GLU A 247 -3.20 -1.55 -9.26
N LYS A 248 -2.94 -0.84 -10.36
CA LYS A 248 -1.67 -0.17 -10.62
C LYS A 248 -1.24 0.71 -9.46
N ASN A 249 0.01 0.57 -8.99
CA ASN A 249 0.49 1.29 -7.81
C ASN A 249 -0.49 1.17 -6.65
N GLY A 250 -1.21 0.04 -6.59
CA GLY A 250 -2.28 -0.21 -5.66
C GLY A 250 -1.86 -1.14 -4.55
N LEU A 251 -0.70 -1.80 -4.64
CA LEU A 251 -0.15 -2.69 -3.63
C LEU A 251 1.19 -2.15 -3.12
N ARG A 252 1.30 -2.03 -1.79
CA ARG A 252 2.46 -1.45 -1.12
C ARG A 252 2.82 -2.22 0.15
N VAL A 253 4.12 -2.42 0.37
CA VAL A 253 4.70 -2.91 1.64
C VAL A 253 5.60 -1.83 2.21
N THR A 254 5.29 -1.38 3.43
CA THR A 254 6.03 -0.33 4.14
C THR A 254 6.52 -0.86 5.49
N LYS A 255 7.76 -0.52 5.87
CA LYS A 255 8.41 -0.94 7.13
C LYS A 255 8.15 -0.01 8.33
N VAL A 256 7.05 0.73 8.26
CA VAL A 256 6.51 1.51 9.36
C VAL A 256 4.99 1.35 9.40
N CYS A 257 4.41 1.61 10.57
CA CYS A 257 2.97 1.72 10.72
C CYS A 257 2.48 3.01 10.06
N ARG A 258 1.55 2.91 9.12
CA ARG A 258 0.92 4.07 8.46
C ARG A 258 -0.37 4.48 9.15
N TYR A 259 -1.10 3.53 9.75
CA TYR A 259 -2.47 3.76 10.22
C TYR A 259 -2.71 3.06 11.57
N THR A 260 -3.29 3.80 12.52
CA THR A 260 -3.76 3.28 13.82
C THR A 260 -5.23 3.62 14.09
N SER A 261 -5.86 4.37 13.18
CA SER A 261 -7.25 4.79 13.19
C SER A 261 -7.75 4.93 11.75
N SER A 262 -9.07 5.04 11.56
CA SER A 262 -9.65 5.23 10.23
C SER A 262 -9.06 6.45 9.52
N PHE A 263 -8.89 6.36 8.21
CA PHE A 263 -8.31 7.39 7.35
C PHE A 263 -9.09 7.51 6.04
N THR A 264 -8.93 8.64 5.37
CA THR A 264 -9.46 8.81 4.01
C THR A 264 -8.55 8.08 3.04
N VAL A 265 -9.09 7.07 2.33
CA VAL A 265 -8.33 6.39 1.28
C VAL A 265 -7.93 7.35 0.17
N SER A 266 -6.78 7.10 -0.43
CA SER A 266 -6.33 7.88 -1.58
C SER A 266 -7.36 7.81 -2.71
N THR A 267 -7.67 8.96 -3.30
CA THR A 267 -8.50 9.08 -4.52
C THR A 267 -7.70 8.84 -5.79
N LYS A 268 -6.39 8.57 -5.66
CA LYS A 268 -5.44 8.28 -6.72
C LYS A 268 -4.59 7.05 -6.34
N ALA A 269 -3.90 6.50 -7.32
CA ALA A 269 -2.95 5.41 -7.09
C ALA A 269 -1.83 5.84 -6.11
N PHE A 270 -1.19 4.90 -5.41
CA PHE A 270 -0.10 5.27 -4.49
C PHE A 270 1.03 5.95 -5.25
N SER A 271 1.52 7.04 -4.69
CA SER A 271 2.52 7.84 -5.36
C SER A 271 3.92 7.27 -5.25
N THR A 272 4.71 7.68 -6.22
CA THR A 272 6.16 7.67 -6.16
C THR A 272 6.60 9.10 -5.93
N ILE A 273 7.47 9.36 -4.94
CA ILE A 273 8.13 10.65 -4.60
C ILE A 273 7.28 11.90 -4.88
#